data_AF-A0A369MN40-F1
#
_entry.id   AF-A0A369MN40-F1
#
_cell.length_a   1.000
_cell.length_b   1.000
_cell.length_c   1.000
_cell.angle_alpha   90.00
_cell.angle_beta   90.00
_cell.angle_gamma   90.00
#
_symmetry.space_group_name_H-M   'P 1'
#
loop_
_entity.id
_entity.type
_entity.pdbx_description
1 polymer ?
#
loop_
_entity_poly.entity_id
_entity_poly.type
_entity_poly.pdbx_seq_one_letter_code
_entity_poly.pdbx_strand_id
1 'polypeptide(L)'
;MSRAYPHTVTVWRRDGEDGERRAVWARRVLRGVRWIEARAKSSGIEDSVRDEARLLVPRGTGGCGTSWEPRKGDRAMLGASSSPGPEPQALAVESVEPVRRGRAVDHYEATAR
;
A
#
# COMPACT_ATOMS: atom_id res chain seq x y z
N MET A 1 -9.58 14.81 10.73
CA MET A 1 -9.12 14.01 9.57
C MET A 1 -10.18 14.08 8.48
N SER A 2 -9.79 14.24 7.21
CA SER A 2 -10.74 14.31 6.08
C SER A 2 -11.49 12.97 5.92
N ARG A 3 -12.81 13.02 5.71
CA ARG A 3 -13.64 11.83 5.42
C ARG A 3 -13.16 11.06 4.17
N ALA A 4 -12.37 11.70 3.29
CA ALA A 4 -11.85 11.08 2.08
C ALA A 4 -10.78 10.00 2.33
N TYR A 5 -10.08 10.04 3.47
CA TYR A 5 -9.00 9.10 3.77
C TYR A 5 -9.14 8.55 5.20
N PRO A 6 -10.13 7.66 5.46
CA PRO A 6 -10.49 7.26 6.82
C PRO A 6 -9.64 6.11 7.36
N HIS A 7 -8.83 5.45 6.54
CA HIS A 7 -8.22 4.18 6.89
C HIS A 7 -6.84 4.33 7.53
N THR A 8 -6.52 3.32 8.32
CA THR A 8 -5.17 3.01 8.79
C THR A 8 -4.68 1.80 8.02
N VAL A 9 -3.44 1.86 7.51
CA VAL A 9 -2.82 0.79 6.71
C VAL A 9 -1.44 0.52 7.26
N THR A 10 -1.06 -0.74 7.39
CA THR A 10 0.33 -1.12 7.66
C THR A 10 1.03 -1.41 6.35
N VAL A 11 2.23 -0.88 6.20
CA VAL A 11 3.07 -1.10 5.04
C VAL A 11 4.43 -1.64 5.48
N TRP A 12 4.97 -2.57 4.71
CA TRP A 12 6.32 -3.07 4.85
C TRP A 12 7.07 -2.74 3.57
N ARG A 13 8.11 -1.91 3.70
CA ARG A 13 9.05 -1.63 2.63
C ARG A 13 10.16 -2.64 2.65
N ARG A 14 10.51 -3.20 1.50
CA ARG A 14 11.72 -4.00 1.39
C ARG A 14 12.92 -3.06 1.44
N ASP A 15 13.75 -3.24 2.46
CA ASP A 15 15.07 -2.63 2.54
C ASP A 15 16.06 -3.65 1.96
N GLY A 16 16.55 -3.42 0.74
CA GLY A 16 17.51 -4.28 0.05
C GLY A 16 17.32 -4.29 -1.47
N GLU A 17 18.43 -4.44 -2.21
CA GLU A 17 18.42 -4.60 -3.66
C GLU A 17 18.01 -6.02 -4.07
N ASP A 18 17.46 -6.15 -5.28
CA ASP A 18 17.09 -7.44 -5.87
C ASP A 18 18.31 -8.38 -5.93
N GLY A 19 18.29 -9.46 -5.15
CA GLY A 19 19.35 -10.47 -5.12
C GLY A 19 19.68 -11.02 -3.74
N GLU A 20 19.30 -10.32 -2.66
CA GLU A 20 19.53 -10.83 -1.31
C GLU A 20 18.56 -11.97 -0.94
N ARG A 21 19.13 -13.09 -0.47
CA ARG A 21 18.40 -14.32 -0.06
C ARG A 21 17.39 -14.09 1.08
N ARG A 22 17.43 -12.97 1.78
CA ARG A 22 16.46 -12.59 2.82
C ARG A 22 16.05 -11.14 2.64
N ALA A 23 14.77 -10.90 2.37
CA ALA A 23 14.22 -9.56 2.37
C ALA A 23 14.21 -9.00 3.81
N VAL A 24 14.90 -7.88 4.04
CA VAL A 24 14.72 -7.08 5.26
C VAL A 24 13.53 -6.15 5.03
N TRP A 25 12.65 -6.04 6.02
CA TRP A 25 11.42 -5.26 5.91
C TRP A 25 11.38 -4.13 6.93
N ALA A 26 11.17 -2.90 6.46
CA ALA A 26 10.85 -1.74 7.28
C ALA A 26 9.34 -1.56 7.39
N ARG A 27 8.79 -1.78 8.59
CA ARG A 27 7.36 -1.60 8.88
C ARG A 27 7.02 -0.13 9.18
N ARG A 28 5.91 0.36 8.62
CA ARG A 28 5.28 1.64 9.02
C ARG A 28 3.76 1.51 9.10
N VAL A 29 3.14 2.25 10.02
CA VAL A 29 1.67 2.38 10.11
C VAL A 29 1.28 3.74 9.58
N LEU A 30 0.58 3.75 8.45
CA LEU A 30 0.06 4.94 7.80
C LEU A 30 -1.35 5.22 8.29
N ARG A 31 -1.65 6.48 8.58
CA ARG A 31 -2.99 6.96 8.94
C ARG A 31 -3.42 8.00 7.93
N GLY A 32 -4.72 8.13 7.69
CA GLY A 32 -5.20 9.07 6.70
C GLY A 32 -4.99 8.59 5.27
N VAL A 33 -5.17 7.28 5.04
CA VAL A 33 -5.08 6.62 3.72
C VAL A 33 -6.47 6.18 3.29
N ARG A 34 -6.71 6.00 1.98
CA ARG A 34 -7.91 5.30 1.49
C ARG A 34 -7.53 3.94 0.95
N TRP A 35 -8.20 2.90 1.43
CA TRP A 35 -8.10 1.52 0.96
C TRP A 35 -9.45 1.16 0.33
N ILE A 36 -9.42 0.66 -0.90
CA ILE A 36 -10.62 0.28 -1.64
C ILE A 36 -10.38 -1.14 -2.14
N GLU A 37 -11.11 -2.10 -1.58
CA GLU A 37 -11.11 -3.47 -2.08
C GLU A 37 -11.85 -3.51 -3.41
N ALA A 38 -11.16 -3.96 -4.45
CA ALA A 38 -11.75 -4.24 -5.74
C ALA A 38 -12.10 -5.73 -5.79
N ARG A 39 -13.40 -6.04 -5.78
CA ARG A 39 -13.84 -7.40 -6.15
C ARG A 39 -13.66 -7.55 -7.65
N ALA A 40 -12.74 -8.41 -8.08
CA ALA A 40 -12.71 -8.85 -9.46
C ALA A 40 -14.06 -9.52 -9.80
N LYS A 41 -14.75 -9.08 -10.86
CA LYS A 41 -15.84 -9.86 -11.44
C LYS A 41 -15.20 -11.07 -12.12
N SER A 42 -15.25 -12.24 -11.49
CA SER A 42 -14.84 -13.50 -12.11
C SER A 42 -15.83 -13.85 -13.22
N SER A 43 -15.37 -13.88 -14.47
CA SER A 43 -16.08 -14.53 -15.57
C SER A 43 -15.48 -15.92 -15.78
N GLY A 44 -16.09 -16.95 -15.21
CA GLY A 44 -15.83 -18.35 -15.55
C GLY A 44 -14.98 -19.11 -14.52
N ILE A 45 -15.65 -20.05 -13.85
CA ILE A 45 -15.18 -21.35 -13.33
C ILE A 45 -13.70 -21.39 -12.91
N GLU A 46 -13.34 -20.60 -11.90
CA GLU A 46 -12.28 -20.89 -10.92
C GLU A 46 -12.28 -19.76 -9.90
N ASP A 47 -12.66 -20.09 -8.67
CA ASP A 47 -12.99 -19.15 -7.59
C ASP A 47 -11.72 -18.57 -6.93
N SER A 48 -10.81 -18.02 -7.73
CA SER A 48 -9.73 -17.19 -7.23
C SER A 48 -10.19 -15.74 -7.24
N VAL A 49 -10.91 -15.35 -6.18
CA VAL A 49 -11.03 -13.93 -5.81
C VAL A 49 -9.60 -13.46 -5.52
N ARG A 50 -8.91 -12.92 -6.54
CA ARG A 50 -7.66 -12.22 -6.29
C ARG A 50 -8.02 -11.00 -5.48
N ASP A 51 -7.58 -10.95 -4.22
CA ASP A 51 -7.75 -9.82 -3.33
C ASP A 51 -6.98 -8.63 -3.93
N GLU A 52 -7.68 -7.79 -4.70
CA GLU A 52 -7.13 -6.56 -5.23
C GLU A 52 -7.53 -5.40 -4.34
N ALA A 53 -6.57 -4.53 -4.02
CA ALA A 53 -6.85 -3.29 -3.32
C ALA A 53 -6.22 -2.09 -4.04
N ARG A 54 -6.97 -1.00 -4.10
CA ARG A 54 -6.45 0.31 -4.49
C ARG A 54 -6.16 1.12 -3.23
N LEU A 55 -4.93 1.60 -3.12
CA LEU A 55 -4.47 2.47 -2.04
C LEU A 55 -4.32 3.89 -2.56
N LEU A 56 -4.98 4.86 -1.92
CA LEU A 56 -4.76 6.29 -2.15
C LEU A 56 -4.02 6.89 -0.95
N VAL A 57 -2.81 7.35 -1.20
CA VAL A 57 -1.87 7.77 -0.16
C VAL A 57 -1.55 9.26 -0.34
N PRO A 58 -2.12 10.16 0.49
CA PRO A 58 -1.82 11.59 0.42
C PRO A 58 -0.34 11.89 0.59
N ARG A 59 0.15 12.92 -0.10
CA ARG A 59 1.51 13.42 0.13
C ARG A 59 1.71 13.79 1.61
N GLY A 60 2.84 13.40 2.18
CA GLY A 60 3.16 13.68 3.59
C GLY A 60 2.56 12.69 4.60
N THR A 61 1.85 11.66 4.14
CA THR A 61 1.44 10.54 5.00
C THR A 61 2.67 9.80 5.51
N GLY A 62 2.73 9.51 6.81
CA GLY A 62 3.86 8.78 7.42
C GLY A 62 4.35 9.33 8.76
N GLY A 63 3.92 10.53 9.16
CA GLY A 63 4.33 11.15 10.43
C GLY A 63 5.80 11.59 10.47
N CYS A 64 6.15 12.39 11.49
CA CYS A 64 7.50 12.89 11.84
C CYS A 64 8.45 13.21 10.67
N GLY A 65 7.97 13.96 9.68
CA GLY A 65 8.83 14.64 8.71
C GLY A 65 9.35 13.81 7.53
N THR A 66 8.98 12.53 7.40
CA THR A 66 9.28 11.76 6.17
C THR A 66 7.99 11.36 5.47
N SER A 67 7.74 11.95 4.29
CA SER A 67 6.65 11.51 3.42
C SER A 67 6.94 10.09 2.97
N TRP A 68 6.03 9.17 3.28
CA TRP A 68 6.09 7.83 2.69
C TRP A 68 5.46 7.88 1.29
N GLU A 69 6.23 7.42 0.31
CA GLU A 69 5.81 7.29 -1.08
C GLU A 69 5.74 5.79 -1.41
N PRO A 70 4.60 5.23 -1.83
CA PRO A 70 4.50 3.81 -2.17
C PRO A 70 5.47 3.42 -3.28
N ARG A 71 5.97 2.18 -3.24
CA ARG A 71 6.85 1.61 -4.28
C ARG A 71 6.38 0.22 -4.67
N LYS A 72 6.66 -0.16 -5.92
CA LYS A 72 6.48 -1.54 -6.37
C LYS A 72 7.28 -2.49 -5.47
N GLY A 73 6.65 -3.58 -5.05
CA GLY A 73 7.24 -4.56 -4.14
C GLY A 73 7.05 -4.26 -2.65
N ASP A 74 6.58 -3.06 -2.28
CA ASP A 74 6.09 -2.82 -0.92
C ASP A 74 4.91 -3.77 -0.63
N ARG A 75 4.75 -4.17 0.63
CA ARG A 75 3.59 -4.96 1.08
C ARG A 75 2.67 -4.07 1.89
N ALA A 76 1.36 -4.21 1.72
CA ALA A 76 0.38 -3.39 2.41
C ALA A 76 -0.81 -4.23 2.92
N MET A 77 -1.33 -3.82 4.07
CA MET A 77 -2.47 -4.47 4.71
C MET A 77 -3.35 -3.42 5.41
N LEU A 78 -4.66 -3.57 5.30
CA LEU A 78 -5.61 -2.75 6.05
C LEU A 78 -5.45 -2.99 7.56
N GLY A 79 -5.48 -1.92 8.34
CA GLY A 79 -5.32 -1.96 9.79
C GLY A 79 -3.88 -1.77 10.27
N ALA A 80 -3.72 -1.70 11.59
CA ALA A 80 -2.42 -1.60 12.23
C ALA A 80 -1.90 -3.01 12.58
N SER A 81 -0.66 -3.30 12.22
CA SER A 81 0.06 -4.52 12.61
C SER A 81 1.34 -4.17 13.33
N SER A 82 1.70 -5.02 14.30
CA SER A 82 2.98 -4.98 15.00
C SER A 82 4.05 -5.87 14.35
N SER A 83 3.67 -6.73 13.40
CA SER A 83 4.56 -7.71 12.79
C SER A 83 5.78 -7.05 12.14
N PRO A 84 7.00 -7.55 12.39
CA PRO A 84 8.22 -7.00 11.79
C PRO A 84 8.29 -7.25 10.27
N GLY A 85 7.61 -8.29 9.78
CA GLY A 85 7.51 -8.61 8.36
C GLY A 85 6.07 -8.63 7.85
N PRO A 86 5.86 -8.64 6.52
CA PRO A 86 4.54 -8.75 5.92
C PRO A 86 3.78 -9.96 6.47
N GLU A 87 2.54 -9.72 6.90
CA GLU A 87 1.64 -10.81 7.26
C GLU A 87 1.17 -11.58 6.01
N PRO A 88 0.71 -12.84 6.14
CA PRO A 88 0.28 -13.65 5.01
C PRO A 88 -0.77 -12.99 4.10
N GLN A 89 -1.66 -12.19 4.70
CA GLN A 89 -2.72 -11.45 4.01
C GLN A 89 -2.27 -10.08 3.47
N ALA A 90 -0.98 -9.73 3.57
CA ALA A 90 -0.47 -8.47 3.05
C ALA A 90 -0.29 -8.54 1.52
N LEU A 91 -0.99 -7.66 0.81
CA LEU A 91 -0.95 -7.57 -0.64
C LEU A 91 0.35 -6.90 -1.12
N ALA A 92 0.92 -7.39 -2.23
CA ALA A 92 2.07 -6.77 -2.89
C ALA A 92 1.61 -5.60 -3.74
N VAL A 93 2.25 -4.44 -3.56
CA VAL A 93 2.10 -3.30 -4.46
C VAL A 93 2.73 -3.65 -5.81
N GLU A 94 1.92 -3.73 -6.86
CA GLU A 94 2.34 -4.06 -8.22
C GLU A 94 2.61 -2.82 -9.07
N SER A 95 1.82 -1.76 -8.85
CA SER A 95 1.92 -0.49 -9.57
C SER A 95 1.72 0.69 -8.63
N VAL A 96 2.33 1.82 -8.99
CA VAL A 96 2.22 3.09 -8.28
C VAL A 96 2.17 4.23 -9.29
N GLU A 97 1.15 5.07 -9.20
CA GLU A 97 0.95 6.22 -10.06
C GLU A 97 0.82 7.50 -9.22
N PRO A 98 1.66 8.53 -9.44
CA PRO A 98 1.52 9.81 -8.78
C PRO A 98 0.43 10.67 -9.44
N VAL A 99 -0.60 11.02 -8.68
CA VAL A 99 -1.64 11.97 -9.09
C VAL A 99 -1.20 13.38 -8.72
N ARG A 100 -1.18 14.27 -9.72
CA ARG A 100 -0.67 15.63 -9.58
C ARG A 100 -1.79 16.66 -9.62
N ARG A 101 -1.66 17.71 -8.81
CA ARG A 101 -2.45 18.95 -8.90
C ARG A 101 -1.50 20.08 -9.23
N GLY A 102 -1.48 20.48 -10.50
CA GLY A 102 -0.45 21.38 -11.03
C GLY A 102 0.93 20.72 -11.00
N ARG A 103 1.92 21.40 -10.43
CA ARG A 103 3.30 20.88 -10.32
C ARG A 103 3.53 19.98 -9.10
N ALA A 104 2.60 19.93 -8.15
CA ALA A 104 2.74 19.17 -6.92
C ALA A 104 2.02 17.80 -7.03
N VAL A 105 2.61 16.77 -6.44
CA VAL A 105 1.91 15.49 -6.21
C VAL A 105 0.89 15.70 -5.09
N ASP A 106 -0.37 15.40 -5.37
CA ASP A 106 -1.48 15.47 -4.43
C ASP A 106 -1.53 14.18 -3.60
N HIS A 107 -1.58 13.03 -4.28
CA HIS A 107 -1.52 11.70 -3.68
C HIS A 107 -0.94 10.68 -4.66
N TYR A 108 -0.66 9.48 -4.17
CA TYR A 108 -0.30 8.32 -4.98
C TYR A 108 -1.47 7.34 -5.03
N GLU A 109 -1.76 6.80 -6.20
CA GLU A 109 -2.61 5.62 -6.36
C GLU A 109 -1.73 4.39 -6.54
N ALA A 110 -1.92 3.37 -5.72
CA ALA A 110 -1.21 2.11 -5.83
C ALA A 110 -2.20 0.95 -5.94
N THR A 111 -1.91 -0.01 -6.82
CA THR A 111 -2.66 -1.27 -6.89
C THR A 111 -1.86 -2.35 -6.19
N ALA A 112 -2.50 -3.05 -5.25
CA ALA A 112 -1.93 -4.16 -4.53
C ALA A 112 -2.72 -5.45 -4.76
N ARG A 113 -2.01 -6.57 -4.92
CA ARG A 113 -2.56 -7.92 -5.17
C ARG A 113 -1.75 -9.03 -4.49
#